data_AF-A0A3N4MAJ7-F1
#
_entry.id   AF-A0A3N4MAJ7-F1
#
_cell.length_a   1.000
_cell.length_b   1.000
_cell.length_c   1.000
_cell.angle_alpha   90.00
_cell.angle_beta   90.00
_cell.angle_gamma   90.00
#
_symmetry.space_group_name_H-M   'P 1'
#
loop_
_entity.id
_entity.type
_entity.pdbx_description
1 polymer ?
#
loop_
_entity_poly.entity_id
_entity_poly.type
_entity_poly.pdbx_seq_one_letter_code
_entity_poly.pdbx_strand_id
1 'polypeptide(L)'
;MKYLSRPDIQLLIIAAIVVILGQLQVANSAIDIHLHDTYFVIALSHLAWAYAIFLVMEAGLYTTTSWFRQWRWLQIFHIFSLVLLPLTFIVMSGYHYEPEPGMPRRYFDYNNYSELAVMRLQFLPWFVTASLLIFLAGQIGFVVNIVAGFFRGRNH
;
A
#
# COMPACT_ATOMS: atom_id res chain seq x y z
N MET A 1 17.66 -0.57 28.13
CA MET A 1 17.03 -0.07 26.88
C MET A 1 15.82 -0.95 26.58
N LYS A 2 14.60 -0.44 26.82
CA LYS A 2 13.36 -1.22 26.69
C LYS A 2 12.94 -1.24 25.21
N TYR A 3 13.05 -2.40 24.58
CA TYR A 3 12.54 -2.68 23.23
C TYR A 3 11.03 -2.45 23.21
N LEU A 4 10.55 -1.44 22.49
CA LEU A 4 9.13 -1.03 22.55
C LEU A 4 8.49 -0.72 21.19
N SER A 5 8.97 -1.36 20.13
CA SER A 5 8.16 -1.66 18.96
C SER A 5 8.62 -3.03 18.47
N ARG A 6 7.73 -4.00 18.44
CA ARG A 6 7.90 -5.29 17.74
C ARG A 6 7.36 -5.07 16.33
N PRO A 7 8.15 -4.46 15.41
CA PRO A 7 7.67 -4.13 14.07
C PRO A 7 7.24 -5.39 13.30
N ASP A 8 7.91 -6.50 13.57
CA ASP A 8 7.56 -7.86 13.12
C ASP A 8 6.09 -8.20 13.41
N ILE A 9 5.66 -8.09 14.68
CA ILE A 9 4.27 -8.41 15.06
C ILE A 9 3.30 -7.39 14.45
N GLN A 10 3.67 -6.11 14.41
CA GLN A 10 2.84 -5.07 13.81
C GLN A 10 2.57 -5.35 12.33
N LEU A 11 3.59 -5.77 11.58
CA LEU A 11 3.46 -6.11 10.16
C LEU A 11 2.60 -7.35 9.94
N LEU A 12 2.70 -8.37 10.80
CA LEU A 12 1.81 -9.54 10.72
C LEU A 12 0.34 -9.19 10.99
N ILE A 13 0.09 -8.31 11.97
CA ILE A 13 -1.26 -7.81 12.25
C ILE A 13 -1.78 -7.01 11.04
N ILE A 14 -0.95 -6.11 10.49
CA ILE A 14 -1.32 -5.32 9.30
C ILE A 14 -1.61 -6.25 8.11
N ALA A 15 -0.80 -7.29 7.89
CA ALA A 15 -1.02 -8.26 6.82
C ALA A 15 -2.38 -8.96 6.96
N ALA A 16 -2.74 -9.41 8.17
CA ALA A 16 -4.04 -9.99 8.44
C ALA A 16 -5.19 -9.00 8.17
N ILE A 17 -5.04 -7.75 8.59
CA ILE A 17 -6.03 -6.68 8.32
C ILE A 17 -6.18 -6.46 6.82
N VAL A 18 -5.09 -6.37 6.05
CA VAL A 18 -5.13 -6.17 4.60
C VAL A 18 -5.85 -7.31 3.90
N VAL A 19 -5.60 -8.56 4.29
CA VAL A 19 -6.33 -9.71 3.74
C VAL A 19 -7.81 -9.58 4.03
N ILE A 20 -8.20 -9.31 5.28
CA ILE A 20 -9.61 -9.17 5.65
C ILE A 20 -10.27 -8.04 4.84
N LEU A 21 -9.65 -6.86 4.75
CA LEU A 21 -10.18 -5.72 4.01
C LEU A 21 -10.29 -6.02 2.51
N GLY A 22 -9.30 -6.67 1.91
CA GLY A 22 -9.34 -7.07 0.50
C GLY A 22 -10.42 -8.10 0.19
N GLN A 23 -10.72 -9.00 1.13
CA GLN A 23 -11.79 -9.98 0.98
C GLN A 23 -13.18 -9.36 1.17
N LEU A 24 -13.34 -8.36 2.05
CA LEU A 24 -14.62 -7.66 2.25
C LEU A 24 -15.09 -6.93 0.99
N GLN A 25 -14.16 -6.40 0.18
CA GLN A 25 -14.48 -5.77 -1.09
C GLN A 25 -15.07 -6.77 -2.12
N VAL A 26 -14.65 -8.04 -2.06
CA VAL A 26 -15.20 -9.13 -2.88
C VAL A 26 -16.48 -9.73 -2.27
N ALA A 27 -16.62 -9.72 -0.95
CA ALA A 27 -17.83 -10.24 -0.30
C ALA A 27 -19.10 -9.46 -0.68
N ASN A 28 -18.99 -8.15 -0.90
CA ASN A 28 -20.11 -7.33 -1.40
C ASN A 28 -20.43 -7.57 -2.89
N SER A 29 -19.51 -8.14 -3.70
CA SER A 29 -19.79 -8.47 -5.11
C SER A 29 -20.53 -9.81 -5.30
N ALA A 30 -20.72 -10.60 -4.24
CA ALA A 30 -21.57 -11.81 -4.29
C ALA A 30 -23.07 -11.47 -4.45
N ILE A 31 -23.47 -10.22 -4.20
CA ILE A 31 -24.83 -9.71 -4.46
C ILE A 31 -24.97 -9.25 -5.93
N ASP A 32 -23.87 -9.21 -6.71
CA ASP A 32 -23.86 -8.78 -8.11
C ASP A 32 -23.50 -9.94 -9.05
N ILE A 33 -24.52 -10.74 -9.39
CA ILE A 33 -24.40 -11.95 -10.22
C ILE A 33 -23.89 -11.67 -11.64
N HIS A 34 -23.88 -10.40 -12.09
CA HIS A 34 -23.44 -10.01 -13.43
C HIS A 34 -21.94 -9.73 -13.55
N LEU A 35 -21.22 -9.54 -12.44
CA LEU A 35 -19.77 -9.29 -12.42
C LEU A 35 -18.95 -10.47 -11.87
N HIS A 36 -19.64 -11.53 -11.42
CA HIS A 36 -19.08 -12.68 -10.72
C HIS A 36 -18.06 -13.50 -11.54
N ASP A 37 -18.09 -13.38 -12.87
CA ASP A 37 -17.15 -14.01 -13.82
C ASP A 37 -16.26 -12.99 -14.55
N THR A 38 -16.01 -11.82 -13.95
CA THR A 38 -15.09 -10.83 -14.52
C THR A 38 -13.72 -10.87 -13.83
N TYR A 39 -12.65 -10.67 -14.61
CA TYR A 39 -11.27 -10.55 -14.12
C TYR A 39 -11.09 -9.51 -12.99
N PHE A 40 -12.01 -8.54 -12.86
CA PHE A 40 -11.95 -7.47 -11.88
C PHE A 40 -12.06 -7.95 -10.42
N VAL A 41 -12.94 -8.91 -10.14
CA VAL A 41 -13.13 -9.45 -8.77
C VAL A 41 -11.93 -10.30 -8.33
N ILE A 42 -11.36 -11.05 -9.28
CA ILE A 42 -10.19 -11.91 -9.05
C ILE A 42 -8.93 -11.05 -8.86
N ALA A 43 -8.72 -10.01 -9.67
CA ALA A 43 -7.50 -9.21 -9.62
C ALA A 43 -7.30 -8.49 -8.27
N LEU A 44 -8.35 -7.91 -7.68
CA LEU A 44 -8.21 -7.14 -6.44
C LEU A 44 -7.90 -8.04 -5.22
N SER A 45 -8.58 -9.19 -5.12
CA SER A 45 -8.32 -10.16 -4.05
C SER A 45 -6.91 -10.75 -4.13
N HIS A 46 -6.42 -11.05 -5.35
CA HIS A 46 -5.06 -11.56 -5.54
C HIS A 46 -4.00 -10.49 -5.25
N LEU A 47 -4.26 -9.21 -5.55
CA LEU A 47 -3.38 -8.10 -5.17
C LEU A 47 -3.29 -7.95 -3.64
N ALA A 48 -4.40 -8.11 -2.91
CA ALA A 48 -4.38 -8.09 -1.45
C ALA A 48 -3.56 -9.24 -0.86
N TRP A 49 -3.69 -10.46 -1.40
CA TRP A 49 -2.86 -11.60 -1.02
C TRP A 49 -1.38 -11.39 -1.34
N ALA A 50 -1.06 -10.91 -2.55
CA ALA A 50 0.32 -10.61 -2.94
C ALA A 50 0.95 -9.56 -1.99
N TYR A 51 0.20 -8.52 -1.62
CA TYR A 51 0.67 -7.51 -0.68
C TYR A 51 0.83 -8.07 0.74
N ALA A 52 -0.07 -8.92 1.20
CA ALA A 52 0.05 -9.57 2.50
C ALA A 52 1.28 -10.47 2.61
N ILE A 53 1.59 -11.23 1.54
CA ILE A 53 2.82 -12.04 1.47
C ILE A 53 4.05 -11.13 1.56
N PHE A 54 4.06 -10.01 0.82
CA PHE A 54 5.13 -9.02 0.91
C PHE A 54 5.31 -8.48 2.35
N LEU A 55 4.24 -8.15 3.05
CA LEU A 55 4.30 -7.70 4.45
C LEU A 55 4.84 -8.79 5.42
N VAL A 56 4.51 -10.07 5.18
CA VAL A 56 5.06 -11.19 5.95
C VAL A 56 6.56 -11.36 5.68
N MET A 57 7.01 -11.19 4.43
CA MET A 57 8.44 -11.19 4.10
C MET A 57 9.19 -10.06 4.80
N GLU A 58 8.62 -8.84 4.80
CA GLU A 58 9.15 -7.70 5.56
C GLU A 58 9.20 -7.97 7.06
N ALA A 59 8.17 -8.61 7.64
CA ALA A 59 8.18 -9.02 9.04
C ALA A 59 9.36 -9.98 9.33
N GLY A 60 9.61 -10.94 8.43
CA GLY A 60 10.77 -11.82 8.51
C GLY A 60 12.11 -11.07 8.48
N LEU A 61 12.25 -10.08 7.59
CA LEU A 61 13.44 -9.21 7.55
C LEU A 61 13.62 -8.43 8.86
N TYR A 62 12.54 -7.92 9.45
CA TYR A 62 12.59 -7.26 10.75
C TYR A 62 12.99 -8.21 11.89
N THR A 63 12.53 -9.46 11.86
CA THR A 63 12.94 -10.48 12.84
C THR A 63 14.44 -10.75 12.72
N THR A 64 14.97 -10.96 11.51
CA THR A 64 16.39 -11.24 11.29
C THR A 64 17.29 -10.04 11.59
N THR A 65 16.83 -8.81 11.32
CA THR A 65 17.60 -7.57 11.54
C THR A 65 17.38 -6.95 12.92
N SER A 66 16.62 -7.62 13.80
CA SER A 66 16.27 -7.12 15.15
C SER A 66 17.47 -6.87 16.06
N TRP A 67 18.59 -7.55 15.79
CA TRP A 67 19.86 -7.39 16.52
C TRP A 67 20.62 -6.11 16.14
N PHE A 68 20.24 -5.45 15.05
CA PHE A 68 20.88 -4.22 14.61
C PHE A 68 20.34 -3.01 15.36
N ARG A 69 21.21 -2.02 15.60
CA ARG A 69 20.86 -0.80 16.33
C ARG A 69 20.14 0.20 15.41
N GLN A 70 18.88 -0.10 15.14
CA GLN A 70 17.99 0.66 14.27
C GLN A 70 17.41 1.92 14.93
N TRP A 71 17.07 2.93 14.13
CA TRP A 71 16.45 4.18 14.56
C TRP A 71 14.93 4.03 14.55
N ARG A 72 14.30 4.32 15.69
CA ARG A 72 12.85 4.11 15.89
C ARG A 72 11.98 4.94 14.93
N TRP A 73 12.37 6.18 14.61
CA TRP A 73 11.58 7.02 13.71
C TRP A 73 11.59 6.52 12.26
N LEU A 74 12.72 5.98 11.78
CA LEU A 74 12.80 5.34 10.46
C LEU A 74 11.96 4.06 10.40
N GLN A 75 11.90 3.29 11.50
CA GLN A 75 11.01 2.12 11.59
C GLN A 75 9.53 2.53 11.51
N ILE A 76 9.12 3.54 12.28
CA ILE A 76 7.74 4.06 12.26
C ILE A 76 7.39 4.60 10.88
N PHE A 77 8.28 5.37 10.26
CA PHE A 77 8.09 5.89 8.91
C PHE A 77 7.93 4.78 7.89
N HIS A 78 8.75 3.73 7.96
CA HIS A 78 8.62 2.57 7.08
C HIS A 78 7.27 1.87 7.24
N ILE A 79 6.86 1.56 8.48
CA ILE A 79 5.56 0.92 8.75
C ILE A 79 4.41 1.81 8.27
N PHE A 80 4.46 3.11 8.51
CA PHE A 80 3.47 4.05 8.01
C PHE A 80 3.37 4.00 6.48
N SER A 81 4.52 4.00 5.79
CA SER A 81 4.59 3.93 4.33
C SER A 81 3.97 2.63 3.77
N LEU A 82 4.13 1.51 4.50
CA LEU A 82 3.53 0.21 4.16
C LEU A 82 2.01 0.17 4.38
N VAL A 83 1.47 0.95 5.31
CA VAL A 83 0.01 1.06 5.52
C VAL A 83 -0.62 2.01 4.51
N LEU A 84 0.11 3.04 4.08
CA LEU A 84 -0.39 4.06 3.15
C LEU A 84 -0.78 3.47 1.79
N LEU A 85 0.01 2.53 1.26
CA LEU A 85 -0.22 1.92 -0.05
C LEU A 85 -1.56 1.14 -0.16
N PRO A 86 -1.89 0.18 0.73
CA PRO A 86 -3.19 -0.51 0.70
C PRO A 86 -4.35 0.44 1.00
N LEU A 87 -4.16 1.46 1.85
CA LEU A 87 -5.17 2.49 2.08
C LEU A 87 -5.50 3.25 0.79
N THR A 88 -4.47 3.60 0.01
CA THR A 88 -4.66 4.23 -1.31
C THR A 88 -5.47 3.33 -2.24
N PHE A 89 -5.21 2.03 -2.28
CA PHE A 89 -6.01 1.08 -3.07
C PHE A 89 -7.48 1.02 -2.63
N ILE A 90 -7.75 1.05 -1.32
CA ILE A 90 -9.12 1.08 -0.80
C ILE A 90 -9.83 2.36 -1.24
N VAL A 91 -9.17 3.51 -1.12
CA VAL A 91 -9.73 4.79 -1.61
C VAL A 91 -10.01 4.70 -3.11
N MET A 92 -9.07 4.19 -3.91
CA MET A 92 -9.30 4.03 -5.36
C MET A 92 -10.48 3.11 -5.67
N SER A 93 -10.65 2.01 -4.93
CA SER A 93 -11.77 1.08 -5.16
C SER A 93 -13.14 1.72 -4.89
N GLY A 94 -13.22 2.66 -3.95
CA GLY A 94 -14.45 3.41 -3.68
C GLY A 94 -14.75 4.44 -4.76
N TYR A 95 -13.71 5.01 -5.38
CA TYR A 95 -13.82 5.84 -6.58
C TYR A 95 -13.97 4.95 -7.81
N HIS A 96 -15.16 4.41 -8.04
CA HIS A 96 -15.48 3.70 -9.28
C HIS A 96 -15.17 4.62 -10.48
N TYR A 97 -14.16 4.26 -11.28
CA TYR A 97 -13.93 4.85 -12.59
C TYR A 97 -14.98 4.27 -13.52
N GLU A 98 -16.18 4.82 -13.50
CA GLU A 98 -17.07 4.71 -14.65
C GLU A 98 -16.56 5.71 -15.69
N PRO A 99 -15.86 5.28 -16.76
CA PRO A 99 -15.71 6.16 -17.90
C PRO A 99 -17.11 6.42 -18.43
N GLU A 100 -17.52 7.68 -18.47
CA GLU A 100 -18.72 8.07 -19.21
C GLU A 100 -18.67 7.43 -20.62
N PRO A 101 -19.79 6.90 -21.12
CA PRO A 101 -19.82 6.21 -22.40
C PRO A 101 -19.25 7.11 -23.51
N GLY A 102 -18.05 6.79 -24.00
CA GLY A 102 -17.38 7.55 -25.06
C GLY A 102 -15.92 7.96 -24.77
N MET A 103 -15.41 7.74 -23.55
CA MET A 103 -14.07 8.21 -23.20
C MET A 103 -12.91 7.39 -23.84
N PRO A 104 -11.98 8.03 -24.58
CA PRO A 104 -10.85 7.32 -25.18
C PRO A 104 -9.70 7.09 -24.19
N ARG A 105 -9.19 5.86 -24.12
CA ARG A 105 -8.34 5.32 -23.03
C ARG A 105 -6.87 5.79 -22.99
N ARG A 106 -6.45 6.75 -23.83
CA ARG A 106 -5.02 7.04 -24.10
C ARG A 106 -4.63 8.51 -24.00
N TYR A 107 -5.51 9.37 -23.50
CA TYR A 107 -5.21 10.81 -23.41
C TYR A 107 -4.53 11.15 -22.08
N PHE A 108 -3.38 11.81 -22.18
CA PHE A 108 -2.62 12.32 -21.04
C PHE A 108 -3.10 13.71 -20.57
N ASP A 109 -3.92 14.37 -21.38
CA ASP A 109 -4.44 15.71 -21.12
C ASP A 109 -5.98 15.70 -21.22
N TYR A 110 -6.62 16.03 -20.11
CA TYR A 110 -8.09 16.08 -19.96
C TYR A 110 -8.61 17.52 -19.90
N ASN A 111 -7.75 18.54 -20.03
CA ASN A 111 -8.11 19.95 -19.85
C ASN A 111 -9.10 20.47 -20.91
N ASN A 112 -9.25 19.78 -22.04
CA ASN A 112 -10.16 20.18 -23.13
C ASN A 112 -11.62 19.76 -22.93
N TYR A 113 -11.93 19.01 -21.86
CA TYR A 113 -13.29 18.54 -21.58
C TYR A 113 -13.77 19.16 -20.26
N SER A 114 -14.72 20.09 -20.34
CA SER A 114 -15.26 20.81 -19.17
C SER A 114 -15.93 19.90 -18.14
N GLU A 115 -16.40 18.72 -18.56
CA GLU A 115 -16.99 17.70 -17.69
C GLU A 115 -15.93 16.86 -16.96
N LEU A 116 -14.68 16.83 -17.46
CA LEU A 116 -13.52 16.18 -16.82
C LEU A 116 -12.72 17.12 -15.91
N ALA A 117 -12.99 18.43 -15.97
CA ALA A 117 -12.39 19.44 -15.10
C ALA A 117 -13.00 19.48 -13.68
N VAL A 118 -13.96 18.59 -13.38
CA VAL A 118 -14.51 18.46 -12.04
C VAL A 118 -13.39 17.94 -11.12
N MET A 119 -13.16 18.68 -10.03
CA MET A 119 -12.18 18.47 -8.95
C MET A 119 -12.01 17.01 -8.46
N ARG A 120 -13.00 16.15 -8.77
CA ARG A 120 -13.09 14.72 -8.46
C ARG A 120 -12.06 13.85 -9.19
N LEU A 121 -11.65 14.20 -10.42
CA LEU A 121 -10.73 13.40 -11.23
C LEU A 121 -9.25 13.82 -11.11
N GLN A 122 -8.96 15.07 -10.70
CA GLN A 122 -7.57 15.53 -10.59
C GLN A 122 -6.92 15.13 -9.27
N PHE A 123 -7.63 15.16 -8.14
CA PHE A 123 -7.03 14.85 -6.84
C PHE A 123 -6.55 13.39 -6.72
N LEU A 124 -7.30 12.45 -7.29
CA LEU A 124 -7.05 11.02 -7.10
C LEU A 124 -5.72 10.55 -7.72
N PRO A 125 -5.37 10.88 -8.99
CA PRO A 125 -4.04 10.57 -9.55
C PRO A 125 -2.88 11.19 -8.76
N TRP A 126 -3.04 12.44 -8.29
CA TRP A 126 -2.02 13.10 -7.46
C TRP A 126 -1.85 12.39 -6.11
N PHE A 127 -2.96 12.01 -5.46
CA PHE A 127 -2.94 11.26 -4.21
C PHE A 127 -2.26 9.89 -4.38
N VAL A 128 -2.59 9.15 -5.45
CA VAL A 128 -1.97 7.85 -5.74
C VAL A 128 -0.47 8.00 -5.97
N THR A 129 -0.07 8.98 -6.77
CA THR A 129 1.34 9.27 -7.07
C THR A 129 2.10 9.65 -5.79
N ALA A 130 1.53 10.51 -4.95
CA ALA A 130 2.13 10.91 -3.68
C ALA A 130 2.30 9.72 -2.72
N SER A 131 1.27 8.87 -2.58
CA SER A 131 1.35 7.67 -1.75
C SER A 131 2.42 6.69 -2.25
N LEU A 132 2.55 6.51 -3.57
CA LEU A 132 3.60 5.68 -4.15
C LEU A 132 4.99 6.24 -3.86
N LEU A 133 5.20 7.55 -3.99
CA LEU A 133 6.47 8.18 -3.67
C LEU A 133 6.83 8.05 -2.18
N ILE A 134 5.86 8.20 -1.28
CA ILE A 134 6.05 8.00 0.16
C ILE A 134 6.39 6.53 0.46
N PHE A 135 5.73 5.58 -0.19
CA PHE A 135 6.06 4.16 -0.08
C PHE A 135 7.51 3.89 -0.48
N LEU A 136 7.94 4.39 -1.64
CA LEU A 136 9.33 4.23 -2.12
C LEU A 136 10.34 4.88 -1.18
N ALA A 137 10.05 6.08 -0.68
CA ALA A 137 10.88 6.75 0.32
C ALA A 137 10.97 5.94 1.62
N GLY A 138 9.89 5.29 2.04
CA GLY A 138 9.85 4.38 3.17
C GLY A 138 10.77 3.16 3.00
N GLN A 139 10.76 2.54 1.81
CA GLN A 139 11.66 1.41 1.48
C GLN A 139 13.13 1.82 1.54
N ILE A 140 13.47 2.99 0.96
CA ILE A 140 14.83 3.54 1.06
C ILE A 140 15.20 3.81 2.52
N GLY A 141 14.28 4.41 3.29
CA GLY A 141 14.47 4.67 4.71
C GLY A 141 14.74 3.39 5.52
N PHE A 142 14.06 2.29 5.20
CA PHE A 142 14.28 0.98 5.81
C PHE A 142 15.69 0.43 5.53
N VAL A 143 16.13 0.47 4.27
CA VAL A 143 17.48 0.03 3.89
C VAL A 143 18.54 0.87 4.60
N VAL A 144 18.40 2.20 4.58
CA VAL A 144 19.31 3.12 5.30
C VAL A 144 19.35 2.79 6.78
N ASN A 145 18.20 2.47 7.38
CA ASN A 145 18.10 2.14 8.80
C ASN A 145 18.84 0.85 9.15
N ILE A 146 18.73 -0.19 8.32
CA ILE A 146 19.46 -1.46 8.48
C ILE A 146 20.96 -1.24 8.32
N VAL A 147 21.37 -0.58 7.22
CA VAL A 147 22.79 -0.36 6.90
C VAL A 147 23.47 0.49 7.96
N ALA A 148 22.87 1.63 8.33
CA ALA A 148 23.40 2.48 9.40
C ALA A 148 23.38 1.78 10.77
N GLY A 149 22.36 0.95 11.03
CA GLY A 149 22.26 0.15 12.24
C GLY A 149 23.37 -0.91 12.35
N PHE A 150 23.73 -1.55 11.23
CA PHE A 150 24.84 -2.50 11.15
C PHE A 150 26.19 -1.84 11.47
N PHE A 151 26.50 -0.71 10.81
CA PHE A 151 27.76 0.00 11.07
C PHE A 151 27.88 0.53 12.50
N ARG A 152 26.78 0.98 13.11
CA ARG A 152 26.78 1.43 14.51
C ARG A 152 26.92 0.30 15.53
N GLY A 153 26.53 -0.92 15.17
CA GLY A 153 26.72 -2.10 16.01
C GLY A 153 28.16 -2.59 16.09
N ARG A 154 29.01 -2.25 15.10
CA ARG A 154 30.41 -2.71 15.00
C ARG A 154 31.41 -1.92 15.84
N ASN A 155 31.06 -0.72 16.29
CA ASN A 155 31.99 0.20 16.97
C ASN A 155 31.99 0.05 18.52
N HIS A 156 31.49 -1.07 19.04
CA HIS A 156 31.57 -1.47 20.44
C HIS A 156 31.92 -2.95 20.54
#